data_AF-A0A7V9GBC2-F1
#
_entry.id   AF-A0A7V9GBC2-F1
#
_cell.length_a   1.000
_cell.length_b   1.000
_cell.length_c   1.000
_cell.angle_alpha   90.00
_cell.angle_beta   90.00
_cell.angle_gamma   90.00
#
_symmetry.space_group_name_H-M   'P 1'
#
loop_
_entity.id
_entity.type
_entity.pdbx_description
1 polymer ?
#
loop_
_entity_poly.entity_id
_entity_poly.type
_entity_poly.pdbx_seq_one_letter_code
_entity_poly.pdbx_strand_id
1 'polypeptide(L)' 'MSNHEPNKIIFSMVKVSKFYDKKPVLKDIYLSFFYGAKIGVLGLNG' A
#
# COMPACT_ATOMS: atom_id res chain seq x y z
N MET A 1 -8.57 24.14 15.18
CA MET A 1 -7.37 23.27 15.30
C MET A 1 -7.74 21.95 14.65
N SER A 2 -7.09 21.57 13.55
CA SER A 2 -7.38 20.29 12.90
C SER A 2 -6.95 19.15 13.83
N ASN A 3 -7.93 18.36 14.27
CA ASN A 3 -7.70 17.16 15.08
C ASN A 3 -7.06 16.11 14.16
N HIS A 4 -5.74 16.18 14.00
CA HIS A 4 -4.99 15.19 13.25
C HIS A 4 -4.90 13.93 14.10
N GLU A 5 -5.85 13.02 13.92
CA GLU A 5 -5.82 11.65 14.45
C GLU A 5 -4.63 10.92 13.80
N PRO A 6 -3.48 10.76 14.49
CA PRO A 6 -2.26 10.26 13.86
C PRO A 6 -2.40 8.79 13.43
N ASN A 7 -3.32 8.04 14.05
CA ASN A 7 -3.56 6.63 13.77
C ASN A 7 -4.71 6.40 12.78
N LYS A 8 -5.24 7.45 12.15
CA LYS A 8 -6.31 7.30 11.16
C LYS A 8 -5.75 6.63 9.90
N ILE A 9 -6.22 5.42 9.61
CA ILE A 9 -5.97 4.78 8.31
C ILE A 9 -6.79 5.52 7.26
N ILE A 10 -6.12 5.91 6.18
CA ILE A 10 -6.74 6.67 5.08
C ILE A 10 -6.85 5.85 3.79
N PHE A 11 -6.14 4.74 3.73
CA PHE A 11 -6.10 3.87 2.56
C PHE A 11 -5.68 2.46 2.97
N SER A 12 -6.33 1.46 2.38
CA SER A 12 -6.02 0.05 2.59
C SER A 12 -6.09 -0.74 1.29
N MET A 13 -5.11 -1.61 1.09
CA MET A 13 -5.08 -2.68 0.11
C MET A 13 -5.14 -3.99 0.88
N VAL A 14 -6.14 -4.82 0.57
CA VAL A 14 -6.33 -6.11 1.24
C VAL A 14 -6.17 -7.21 0.20
N LYS A 15 -5.22 -8.12 0.44
CA LYS A 15 -4.95 -9.30 -0.41
C LYS A 15 -4.85 -8.95 -1.90
N VAL A 16 -4.15 -7.88 -2.22
CA VAL A 16 -4.03 -7.40 -3.61
C VAL A 16 -3.05 -8.28 -4.36
N SER A 17 -3.52 -8.79 -5.50
CA SER A 17 -2.71 -9.51 -6.47
C SER A 17 -2.82 -8.85 -7.84
N LYS A 18 -1.73 -8.84 -8.59
CA LYS A 18 -1.67 -8.34 -9.96
C LYS A 18 -0.90 -9.33 -10.80
N PHE A 19 -1.48 -9.70 -11.94
CA PHE A 19 -0.86 -10.57 -12.92
C PHE A 19 -0.68 -9.80 -14.22
N TYR A 20 0.42 -10.09 -14.91
CA TYR A 20 0.62 -9.76 -16.31
C TYR A 20 0.73 -11.09 -17.06
N ASP A 21 -0.27 -11.38 -17.90
CA ASP A 21 -0.56 -12.72 -18.40
C ASP A 21 -0.59 -13.75 -17.27
N LYS A 22 0.35 -14.70 -17.26
CA LYS A 22 0.50 -15.74 -16.24
C LYS A 22 1.55 -15.38 -15.17
N LYS A 23 2.27 -14.26 -15.33
CA LYS A 23 3.32 -13.84 -14.38
C LYS A 23 2.69 -13.04 -13.24
N PRO A 24 2.80 -13.49 -11.97
CA PRO A 24 2.41 -12.67 -10.83
C PRO A 24 3.42 -11.52 -10.67
N VAL A 25 2.92 -10.28 -10.64
CA VAL A 25 3.68 -9.06 -10.38
C VAL A 25 3.49 -8.63 -8.92
N LEU A 26 2.27 -8.76 -8.40
CA LEU A 26 1.96 -8.64 -6.97
C LEU A 26 1.20 -9.90 -6.56
N LYS A 27 1.49 -10.45 -5.39
CA LYS A 27 0.81 -11.64 -4.88
C LYS A 27 0.45 -11.47 -3.41
N ASP A 28 -0.84 -11.47 -3.14
CA ASP A 28 -1.44 -11.46 -1.79
C ASP A 28 -0.87 -10.36 -0.87
N ILE A 29 -0.69 -9.15 -1.40
CA ILE A 29 -0.11 -8.03 -0.67
C ILE A 29 -1.16 -7.33 0.21
N TYR A 30 -0.77 -6.97 1.43
CA TYR A 30 -1.57 -6.19 2.37
C TYR A 30 -0.81 -4.91 2.73
N LEU A 31 -1.43 -3.75 2.49
CA LEU A 31 -0.83 -2.44 2.79
C LEU A 31 -1.90 -1.53 3.37
N SER A 32 -1.52 -0.68 4.31
CA SER A 32 -2.37 0.38 4.83
C SER A 32 -1.53 1.61 5.15
N PHE A 33 -2.09 2.79 4.92
CA PHE A 33 -1.41 4.06 5.14
C PHE A 33 -2.15 4.90 6.17
N PHE A 34 -1.40 5.40 7.15
CA PHE A 34 -1.89 6.38 8.10
C PHE A 34 -1.91 7.79 7.51
N TYR A 35 -2.80 8.64 8.01
CA TYR A 35 -2.87 10.04 7.63
C TYR A 35 -1.52 10.73 7.88
N GLY A 36 -0.93 11.33 6.84
CA GLY A 36 0.35 12.04 6.91
C GLY A 36 1.60 11.16 6.73
N ALA A 37 1.45 9.86 6.49
CA ALA A 37 2.58 8.99 6.18
C ALA A 37 3.29 9.41 4.87
N LYS A 38 4.61 9.50 4.89
CA LYS A 38 5.45 9.65 3.70
C LYS A 38 5.92 8.26 3.26
N ILE A 39 5.58 7.87 2.04
CA ILE A 39 5.75 6.49 1.57
C ILE A 39 6.79 6.46 0.46
N GLY A 40 7.82 5.62 0.62
CA GLY A 40 8.76 5.26 -0.42
C GLY A 40 8.70 3.77 -0.67
N VAL A 41 8.68 3.37 -1.94
CA VAL A 41 8.71 1.96 -2.37
C VAL A 41 9.99 1.75 -3.14
N LEU A 42 10.75 0.71 -2.77
CA LEU A 42 12.00 0.32 -3.43
C LEU A 42 11.92 -1.15 -3.83
N GLY A 43 12.59 -1.50 -4.92
CA GLY A 43 12.66 -2.85 -5.45
C GLY A 43 13.65 -2.94 -6.58
N LEU A 44 13.99 -4.18 -6.98
CA LEU A 44 14.72 -4.42 -8.21
C LEU A 44 13.85 -4.03 -9.42
N ASN A 45 14.48 -3.83 -10.58
CA ASN A 45 13.76 -3.54 -11.81
C ASN A 45 13.04 -4.80 -12.31
N GLY A 46 11.71 -4.73 -12.43
CA GLY A 46 10.85 -5.78 -12.99
C GLY A 46 10.64 -7.00 -12.11
#